data_AF-A0A077XNB1-F1
#
_entry.id   AF-A0A077XNB1-F1
#
_cell.length_a   1.000
_cell.length_b   1.000
_cell.length_c   1.000
_cell.angle_alpha   90.00
_cell.angle_beta   90.00
_cell.angle_gamma   90.00
#
_symmetry.space_group_name_H-M   'P 1'
#
loop_
_entity.id
_entity.type
_entity.pdbx_description
1 polymer ?
#
loop_
_entity_poly.entity_id
_entity_poly.type
_entity_poly.pdbx_seq_one_letter_code
_entity_poly.pdbx_strand_id
1 'polypeptide(L)'
;MMSHDGTPVNFLSDIQPSEKSWDTHRAEAESVRLLYSLSTEFTKYASRIYDCSQILKFAPTPDKLVLKHAFFCRVRYCPVCQWRRSLLWRAVMFQQLPAIKEKYPSYRWVFLTLTVKNPPVTELRDTLKAMNSAWQRLAQTKRFKGVVKGFIRTTEVTRGKDGDMMAHPHFHALLLVQSNYFTTNYIKQNDWVEMWQKALRVDYAPSVNVKAVKPPKKGEKDNLDKAICETLKYSVKPSDIAKDDDGGEWLHEMTRQTLNMRFIATGGILKGVLKPDEQVTQQEMLTPTGEDEAPTEQKRIGFRFYPHHGRYVFSPAHTNF
;
A
#
# COMPACT_ATOMS: atom_id res chain seq x y z
N MET A 1 1.01 33.66 -7.48
CA MET A 1 0.51 33.48 -8.87
C MET A 1 -0.94 33.92 -8.90
N MET A 2 -1.31 34.73 -9.87
CA MET A 2 -2.71 35.15 -10.08
C MET A 2 -3.35 34.29 -11.16
N SER A 3 -4.64 33.99 -11.04
CA SER A 3 -5.44 33.41 -12.12
C SER A 3 -5.60 34.41 -13.27
N HIS A 4 -6.14 33.96 -14.41
CA HIS A 4 -6.40 34.79 -15.60
C HIS A 4 -7.26 36.04 -15.32
N ASP A 5 -7.98 36.08 -14.20
CA ASP A 5 -8.84 37.18 -13.73
C ASP A 5 -8.22 38.02 -12.59
N GLY A 6 -6.95 37.79 -12.23
CA GLY A 6 -6.26 38.56 -11.20
C GLY A 6 -6.55 38.15 -9.74
N THR A 7 -7.33 37.09 -9.49
CA THR A 7 -7.50 36.59 -8.11
C THR A 7 -6.29 35.76 -7.64
N PRO A 8 -5.94 35.81 -6.34
CA PRO A 8 -4.92 34.94 -5.77
C PRO A 8 -5.31 33.47 -5.92
N VAL A 9 -4.43 32.67 -6.54
CA VAL A 9 -4.64 31.22 -6.63
C VAL A 9 -4.42 30.62 -5.24
N ASN A 10 -5.51 30.20 -4.60
CA ASN A 10 -5.46 29.57 -3.29
C ASN A 10 -5.29 28.05 -3.44
N PHE A 11 -4.13 27.53 -3.05
CA PHE A 11 -3.85 26.10 -3.09
C PHE A 11 -4.21 25.40 -1.78
N LEU A 12 -4.71 24.16 -1.86
CA LEU A 12 -5.02 23.35 -0.68
C LEU A 12 -3.83 23.24 0.27
N SER A 13 -2.64 22.94 -0.27
CA SER A 13 -1.43 22.75 0.53
C SER A 13 -0.82 24.03 1.08
N ASP A 14 -1.24 25.21 0.61
CA ASP A 14 -0.87 26.49 1.24
C ASP A 14 -1.81 26.79 2.42
N ILE A 15 -3.09 26.43 2.32
CA ILE A 15 -4.09 26.58 3.39
C ILE A 15 -3.88 25.53 4.50
N GLN A 16 -3.64 24.27 4.11
CA GLN A 16 -3.41 23.16 5.02
C GLN A 16 -2.18 22.36 4.57
N PRO A 17 -0.97 22.73 5.06
CA PRO A 17 0.28 22.08 4.67
C PRO A 17 0.31 20.56 4.90
N SER A 18 -0.46 20.03 5.86
CA SER A 18 -0.58 18.59 6.11
C SER A 18 -1.24 17.83 4.94
N GLU A 19 -2.02 18.50 4.07
CA GLU A 19 -2.66 17.89 2.90
C GLU A 19 -1.76 17.83 1.66
N LYS A 20 -0.48 18.23 1.74
CA LYS A 20 0.48 18.20 0.61
C LYS A 20 0.57 16.82 -0.07
N SER A 21 0.32 15.74 0.68
CA SER A 21 0.30 14.37 0.14
C SER A 21 -0.72 14.17 -0.99
N TRP A 22 -1.83 14.92 -1.00
CA TRP A 22 -2.79 14.90 -2.11
C TRP A 22 -2.18 15.40 -3.41
N ASP A 23 -1.45 16.52 -3.38
CA ASP A 23 -0.76 17.07 -4.55
C ASP A 23 0.21 16.03 -5.12
N THR A 24 1.08 15.47 -4.25
CA THR A 24 2.08 14.46 -4.64
C THR A 24 1.43 13.26 -5.30
N HIS A 25 0.48 12.61 -4.63
CA HIS A 25 -0.10 11.37 -5.14
C HIS A 25 -1.00 11.59 -6.36
N ARG A 26 -1.64 12.75 -6.49
CA ARG A 26 -2.42 13.06 -7.70
C ARG A 26 -1.53 13.41 -8.89
N ALA A 27 -0.39 14.08 -8.67
CA ALA A 27 0.62 14.30 -9.69
C ALA A 27 1.22 12.98 -10.17
N GLU A 28 1.60 12.09 -9.25
CA GLU A 28 2.05 10.72 -9.60
C GLU A 28 0.96 9.96 -10.39
N ALA A 29 -0.30 10.09 -9.99
CA ALA A 29 -1.41 9.46 -10.73
C ALA A 29 -1.58 10.02 -12.13
N GLU A 30 -1.25 11.29 -12.37
CA GLU A 30 -1.24 11.87 -13.71
C GLU A 30 -0.15 11.26 -14.59
N SER A 31 1.05 11.04 -14.04
CA SER A 31 2.12 10.32 -14.75
C SER A 31 1.70 8.91 -15.12
N VAL A 32 1.14 8.15 -14.16
CA VAL A 32 0.63 6.80 -14.43
C VAL A 32 -0.50 6.80 -15.45
N ARG A 33 -1.39 7.80 -15.41
CA ARG A 33 -2.47 7.97 -16.40
C ARG A 33 -1.90 8.12 -17.81
N LEU A 34 -0.90 8.97 -17.97
CA LEU A 34 -0.25 9.21 -19.26
C LEU A 34 0.34 7.92 -19.82
N LEU A 35 1.06 7.15 -19.00
CA LEU A 35 1.61 5.86 -19.41
C LEU A 35 0.53 4.88 -19.87
N TYR A 36 -0.61 4.78 -19.16
CA TYR A 36 -1.71 3.96 -19.66
C TYR A 36 -2.35 4.47 -20.95
N SER A 37 -2.32 5.78 -21.21
CA SER A 37 -2.87 6.35 -22.44
C SER A 37 -2.04 6.06 -23.69
N LEU A 38 -0.77 5.64 -23.52
CA LEU A 38 0.10 5.21 -24.61
C LEU A 38 -0.30 3.84 -25.20
N SER A 39 -1.17 3.09 -24.52
CA SER A 39 -1.69 1.81 -25.00
C SER A 39 -3.19 1.86 -25.21
N THR A 40 -3.64 1.41 -26.38
CA THR A 40 -5.07 1.29 -26.71
C THR A 40 -5.80 0.31 -25.79
N GLU A 41 -5.09 -0.72 -25.32
CA GLU A 41 -5.60 -1.74 -24.36
C GLU A 41 -6.02 -1.11 -23.03
N PHE A 42 -5.27 -0.12 -22.54
CA PHE A 42 -5.43 0.43 -21.19
C PHE A 42 -6.07 1.82 -21.13
N THR A 43 -6.64 2.30 -22.23
CA THR A 43 -7.39 3.57 -22.30
C THR A 43 -8.46 3.71 -21.22
N LYS A 44 -9.18 2.62 -20.89
CA LYS A 44 -10.17 2.60 -19.80
C LYS A 44 -9.55 2.83 -18.42
N TYR A 45 -8.33 2.33 -18.18
CA TYR A 45 -7.61 2.63 -16.93
C TYR A 45 -7.13 4.06 -16.90
N ALA A 46 -6.63 4.60 -18.02
CA ALA A 46 -6.27 6.01 -18.12
C ALA A 46 -7.49 6.92 -17.81
N SER A 47 -8.65 6.68 -18.43
CA SER A 47 -9.88 7.45 -18.16
C SER A 47 -10.30 7.37 -16.69
N ARG A 48 -10.29 6.18 -16.08
CA ARG A 48 -10.63 6.03 -14.66
C ARG A 48 -9.65 6.76 -13.73
N ILE A 49 -8.36 6.71 -14.02
CA ILE A 49 -7.35 7.43 -13.23
C ILE A 49 -7.49 8.94 -13.42
N TYR A 50 -7.85 9.40 -14.61
CA TYR A 50 -8.13 10.82 -14.87
C TYR A 50 -9.18 11.35 -13.90
N ASP A 51 -10.31 10.64 -13.73
CA ASP A 51 -11.40 11.05 -12.85
C ASP A 51 -11.07 10.88 -11.35
N CYS A 52 -10.07 10.07 -11.03
CA CYS A 52 -9.68 9.78 -9.66
C CYS A 52 -9.24 11.06 -8.93
N SER A 53 -9.91 11.32 -7.81
CA SER A 53 -9.70 12.45 -6.91
C SER A 53 -9.57 13.80 -7.60
N GLN A 54 -10.23 14.03 -8.75
CA GLN A 54 -10.18 15.32 -9.43
C GLN A 54 -10.67 16.48 -8.55
N ILE A 55 -11.66 16.18 -7.70
CA ILE A 55 -12.28 17.13 -6.78
C ILE A 55 -12.19 16.55 -5.37
N LEU A 56 -11.66 17.36 -4.46
CA LEU A 56 -11.68 17.12 -3.03
C LEU A 56 -12.63 18.14 -2.39
N LYS A 57 -13.53 17.70 -1.51
CA LYS A 57 -14.33 18.62 -0.69
C LYS A 57 -14.05 18.39 0.78
N PHE A 58 -13.76 19.47 1.49
CA PHE A 58 -13.42 19.45 2.90
C PHE A 58 -14.48 20.18 3.73
N ALA A 59 -14.75 19.68 4.93
CA ALA A 59 -15.42 20.45 5.98
C ALA A 59 -14.38 21.23 6.78
N PRO A 60 -14.55 22.55 6.97
CA PRO A 60 -13.74 23.28 7.93
C PRO A 60 -14.18 22.94 9.37
N THR A 61 -13.23 22.58 10.21
CA THR A 61 -13.35 22.57 11.67
C THR A 61 -12.50 23.71 12.25
N PRO A 62 -12.60 24.04 13.55
CA PRO A 62 -11.79 25.10 14.16
C PRO A 62 -10.28 24.93 13.93
N ASP A 63 -9.81 23.68 13.89
CA ASP A 63 -8.37 23.37 13.87
C ASP A 63 -7.86 22.84 12.51
N LYS A 64 -8.74 22.30 11.66
CA LYS A 64 -8.34 21.61 10.42
C LYS A 64 -9.47 21.53 9.38
N LEU A 65 -9.09 21.28 8.14
CA LEU A 65 -9.94 20.79 7.07
C LEU A 65 -10.01 19.27 7.17
N VAL A 66 -11.23 18.73 7.21
CA VAL A 66 -11.49 17.29 7.21
C VAL A 66 -12.07 16.90 5.85
N LEU A 67 -11.43 15.95 5.16
CA LEU A 67 -11.91 15.48 3.87
C LEU A 67 -13.26 14.78 4.01
N LYS A 68 -14.24 15.19 3.21
CA LYS A 68 -15.62 14.66 3.24
C LYS A 68 -16.13 14.17 1.89
N HIS A 69 -15.40 14.45 0.81
CA HIS A 69 -15.75 13.91 -0.50
C HIS A 69 -14.52 13.79 -1.38
N ALA A 70 -14.34 12.60 -1.97
CA ALA A 70 -13.43 12.32 -3.07
C ALA A 70 -13.93 11.08 -3.83
N PHE A 71 -13.61 10.99 -5.11
CA PHE A 71 -13.85 9.79 -5.91
C PHE A 71 -12.55 8.99 -6.05
N PHE A 72 -12.60 7.69 -5.77
CA PHE A 72 -11.48 6.76 -5.98
C PHE A 72 -11.79 5.79 -7.11
N CYS A 73 -10.89 5.71 -8.08
CA CYS A 73 -11.11 4.90 -9.28
C CYS A 73 -10.89 3.40 -9.05
N ARG A 74 -10.14 3.01 -8.01
CA ARG A 74 -9.74 1.63 -7.68
C ARG A 74 -8.95 0.89 -8.76
N VAL A 75 -8.35 1.60 -9.72
CA VAL A 75 -7.33 1.00 -10.58
C VAL A 75 -6.13 0.64 -9.70
N ARG A 76 -5.68 -0.61 -9.80
CA ARG A 76 -4.67 -1.20 -8.90
C ARG A 76 -3.41 -0.36 -8.75
N TYR A 77 -2.98 0.27 -9.84
CA TYR A 77 -1.76 1.05 -9.94
C TYR A 77 -2.00 2.57 -9.93
N CYS A 78 -3.22 3.02 -9.63
CA CYS A 78 -3.47 4.43 -9.34
C CYS A 78 -2.77 4.80 -8.01
N PRO A 79 -1.77 5.70 -8.01
CA PRO A 79 -1.04 6.11 -6.80
C PRO A 79 -1.96 6.65 -5.70
N VAL A 80 -2.97 7.45 -6.04
CA VAL A 80 -3.98 7.92 -5.07
C VAL A 80 -4.72 6.74 -4.43
N CYS A 81 -5.21 5.78 -5.21
CA CYS A 81 -5.95 4.65 -4.66
C CYS A 81 -5.05 3.73 -3.81
N GLN A 82 -3.82 3.48 -4.25
CA GLN A 82 -2.85 2.71 -3.47
C GLN A 82 -2.52 3.40 -2.14
N TRP A 83 -2.33 4.72 -2.17
CA TRP A 83 -2.16 5.55 -0.99
C TRP A 83 -3.31 5.41 0.00
N ARG A 84 -4.53 5.70 -0.44
CA ARG A 84 -5.72 5.64 0.41
C ARG A 84 -5.97 4.24 0.97
N ARG A 85 -5.72 3.18 0.19
CA ARG A 85 -5.80 1.79 0.66
C ARG A 85 -4.76 1.48 1.73
N SER A 86 -3.52 1.94 1.55
CA SER A 86 -2.48 1.76 2.57
C SER A 86 -2.86 2.43 3.90
N LEU A 87 -3.46 3.62 3.85
CA LEU A 87 -3.94 4.33 5.04
C LEU A 87 -5.08 3.56 5.71
N LEU A 88 -6.06 3.08 4.93
CA LEU A 88 -7.14 2.24 5.43
C LEU A 88 -6.62 1.00 6.15
N TRP A 89 -5.76 0.21 5.50
CA TRP A 89 -5.26 -1.02 6.11
C TRP A 89 -4.42 -0.77 7.36
N ARG A 90 -3.62 0.31 7.38
CA ARG A 90 -2.89 0.73 8.58
C ARG A 90 -3.85 1.12 9.70
N ALA A 91 -4.86 1.95 9.41
CA ALA A 91 -5.85 2.37 10.39
C ALA A 91 -6.59 1.16 11.00
N VAL A 92 -7.08 0.24 10.15
CA VAL A 92 -7.71 -1.00 10.60
C VAL A 92 -6.76 -1.82 11.48
N MET A 93 -5.50 -2.00 11.06
CA MET A 93 -4.53 -2.75 11.86
C MET A 93 -4.27 -2.07 13.22
N PHE A 94 -4.12 -0.75 13.26
CA PHE A 94 -3.91 -0.01 14.50
C PHE A 94 -5.12 -0.07 15.44
N GLN A 95 -6.35 -0.03 14.91
CA GLN A 95 -7.56 -0.22 15.70
C GLN A 95 -7.66 -1.61 16.31
N GLN A 96 -7.20 -2.65 15.60
CA GLN A 96 -7.21 -4.03 16.10
C GLN A 96 -6.05 -4.34 17.04
N LEU A 97 -4.98 -3.56 17.00
CA LEU A 97 -3.73 -3.85 17.72
C LEU A 97 -3.88 -3.90 19.26
N PRO A 98 -4.62 -2.99 19.93
CA PRO A 98 -4.86 -3.08 21.37
C PRO A 98 -5.49 -4.41 21.80
N ALA A 99 -6.56 -4.85 21.12
CA ALA A 99 -7.23 -6.11 21.41
C ALA A 99 -6.31 -7.33 21.20
N ILE A 100 -5.45 -7.29 20.18
CA ILE A 100 -4.43 -8.34 19.96
C ILE A 100 -3.40 -8.34 21.09
N LYS A 101 -2.90 -7.17 21.51
CA LYS A 101 -1.93 -7.04 22.61
C LYS A 101 -2.51 -7.50 23.95
N GLU A 102 -3.78 -7.20 24.21
CA GLU A 102 -4.48 -7.63 25.43
C GLU A 102 -4.69 -9.15 25.46
N LYS A 103 -5.14 -9.74 24.33
CA LYS A 103 -5.40 -11.18 24.25
C LYS A 103 -4.12 -12.03 24.20
N TYR A 104 -3.04 -11.48 23.66
CA TYR A 104 -1.75 -12.18 23.47
C TYR A 104 -0.56 -11.35 24.00
N PRO A 105 -0.52 -11.01 25.30
CA PRO A 105 0.42 -10.02 25.85
C PRO A 105 1.88 -10.50 25.81
N SER A 106 2.09 -11.81 25.85
CA SER A 106 3.42 -12.42 25.81
C SER A 106 3.92 -12.66 24.38
N TYR A 107 3.07 -12.51 23.37
CA TYR A 107 3.45 -12.77 21.98
C TYR A 107 4.33 -11.63 21.46
N ARG A 108 5.09 -11.92 20.42
CA ARG A 108 6.07 -10.99 19.84
C ARG A 108 5.88 -10.90 18.33
N TRP A 109 6.43 -9.83 17.75
CA TRP A 109 6.32 -9.56 16.33
C TRP A 109 7.66 -9.76 15.63
N VAL A 110 7.62 -10.39 14.45
CA VAL A 110 8.76 -10.58 13.55
C VAL A 110 8.38 -10.03 12.19
N PHE A 111 9.24 -9.19 11.63
CA PHE A 111 9.14 -8.75 10.25
C PHE A 111 9.95 -9.70 9.36
N LEU A 112 9.37 -10.10 8.24
CA LEU A 112 9.97 -11.03 7.29
C LEU A 112 9.79 -10.51 5.86
N THR A 113 10.88 -10.41 5.11
CA THR A 113 10.86 -10.22 3.65
C THR A 113 11.31 -11.50 2.97
N LEU A 114 10.54 -12.00 2.00
CA LEU A 114 10.88 -13.17 1.17
C LEU A 114 10.97 -12.74 -0.29
N THR A 115 12.06 -13.10 -0.97
CA THR A 115 12.27 -12.75 -2.39
C THR A 115 12.40 -14.00 -3.27
N VAL A 116 12.40 -13.80 -4.58
CA VAL A 116 12.76 -14.78 -5.61
C VAL A 116 13.80 -14.12 -6.52
N LYS A 117 14.55 -14.89 -7.31
CA LYS A 117 15.36 -14.31 -8.39
C LYS A 117 14.44 -13.51 -9.29
N ASN A 118 14.88 -12.34 -9.73
CA ASN A 118 14.05 -11.45 -10.56
C ASN A 118 13.63 -12.20 -11.83
N PRO A 119 12.33 -12.38 -12.09
CA PRO A 119 11.87 -12.87 -13.39
C PRO A 119 11.79 -11.71 -14.39
N PRO A 120 11.80 -12.01 -15.71
CA PRO A 120 11.22 -11.13 -16.69
C PRO A 120 9.79 -10.74 -16.28
N VAL A 121 9.37 -9.50 -16.53
CA VAL A 121 8.03 -9.04 -16.15
C VAL A 121 6.94 -9.90 -16.82
N THR A 122 7.19 -10.43 -18.01
CA THR A 122 6.32 -11.37 -18.75
C THR A 122 6.08 -12.71 -18.04
N GLU A 123 6.94 -13.09 -17.09
CA GLU A 123 6.83 -14.33 -16.29
C GLU A 123 6.31 -14.05 -14.87
N LEU A 124 5.94 -12.80 -14.57
CA LEU A 124 5.59 -12.35 -13.23
C LEU A 124 4.39 -13.12 -12.66
N ARG A 125 3.34 -13.39 -13.46
CA ARG A 125 2.15 -14.10 -12.98
C ARG A 125 2.49 -15.48 -12.44
N ASP A 126 3.26 -16.25 -13.21
CA ASP A 126 3.60 -17.62 -12.83
C ASP A 126 4.62 -17.66 -11.70
N THR A 127 5.55 -16.70 -11.68
CA THR A 127 6.43 -16.49 -10.53
C THR A 127 5.63 -16.21 -9.25
N LEU A 128 4.66 -15.28 -9.28
CA LEU A 128 3.80 -14.98 -8.14
C LEU A 128 2.93 -16.17 -7.73
N LYS A 129 2.43 -16.99 -8.67
CA LYS A 129 1.75 -18.25 -8.33
C LYS A 129 2.70 -19.19 -7.59
N ALA A 130 3.91 -19.39 -8.10
CA ALA A 130 4.92 -20.26 -7.48
C ALA A 130 5.28 -19.78 -6.07
N MET A 131 5.49 -18.46 -5.88
CA MET A 131 5.73 -17.86 -4.57
C MET A 131 4.54 -18.04 -3.62
N ASN A 132 3.30 -17.88 -4.08
CA ASN A 132 2.11 -18.11 -3.26
C ASN A 132 2.00 -19.59 -2.83
N SER A 133 2.25 -20.54 -3.74
CA SER A 133 2.29 -21.96 -3.38
C SER A 133 3.44 -22.27 -2.42
N ALA A 134 4.60 -21.63 -2.59
CA ALA A 134 5.72 -21.74 -1.67
C ALA A 134 5.37 -21.22 -0.28
N TRP A 135 4.68 -20.08 -0.19
CA TRP A 135 4.18 -19.56 1.07
C TRP A 135 3.26 -20.56 1.78
N GLN A 136 2.32 -21.18 1.04
CA GLN A 136 1.43 -22.20 1.62
C GLN A 136 2.24 -23.40 2.14
N ARG A 137 3.21 -23.90 1.38
CA ARG A 137 4.09 -25.00 1.81
C ARG A 137 4.88 -24.62 3.06
N LEU A 138 5.50 -23.43 3.08
CA LEU A 138 6.24 -22.89 4.21
C LEU A 138 5.35 -22.82 5.46
N ALA A 139 4.17 -22.20 5.33
CA ALA A 139 3.22 -22.02 6.42
C ALA A 139 2.64 -23.34 6.95
N GLN A 140 2.67 -24.41 6.15
CA GLN A 140 2.21 -25.73 6.54
C GLN A 140 3.26 -26.57 7.27
N THR A 141 4.55 -26.21 7.19
CA THR A 141 5.63 -26.95 7.83
C THR A 141 5.51 -26.95 9.36
N LYS A 142 5.97 -28.04 9.99
CA LYS A 142 6.01 -28.14 11.47
C LYS A 142 6.81 -27.00 12.09
N ARG A 143 7.95 -26.64 11.47
CA ARG A 143 8.83 -25.57 11.97
C ARG A 143 8.15 -24.20 11.96
N PHE A 144 7.41 -23.87 10.90
CA PHE A 144 6.65 -22.62 10.85
C PHE A 144 5.47 -22.61 11.81
N LYS A 145 4.61 -23.65 11.80
CA LYS A 145 3.43 -23.77 12.68
C LYS A 145 3.79 -23.80 14.16
N GLY A 146 4.95 -24.37 14.49
CA GLY A 146 5.47 -24.41 15.85
C GLY A 146 5.56 -23.01 16.45
N VAL A 147 6.00 -22.02 15.66
CA VAL A 147 6.37 -20.69 16.16
C VAL A 147 5.43 -19.56 15.74
N VAL A 148 4.96 -19.56 14.49
CA VAL A 148 4.10 -18.50 13.94
C VAL A 148 2.64 -18.84 14.21
N LYS A 149 1.95 -17.96 14.94
CA LYS A 149 0.53 -18.13 15.31
C LYS A 149 -0.40 -17.21 14.54
N GLY A 150 0.11 -16.16 13.93
CA GLY A 150 -0.63 -15.33 13.00
C GLY A 150 0.29 -14.61 12.03
N PHE A 151 -0.23 -14.24 10.87
CA PHE A 151 0.52 -13.42 9.92
C PHE A 151 -0.38 -12.47 9.13
N ILE A 152 0.21 -11.36 8.72
CA ILE A 152 -0.24 -10.53 7.60
C ILE A 152 0.88 -10.56 6.58
N ARG A 153 0.56 -10.84 5.32
CA ARG A 153 1.52 -10.86 4.22
C ARG A 153 0.99 -10.00 3.07
N THR A 154 1.84 -9.15 2.54
CA THR A 154 1.59 -8.37 1.33
C THR A 154 2.56 -8.80 0.23
N THR A 155 2.17 -8.55 -1.01
CA THR A 155 3.01 -8.71 -2.20
C THR A 155 3.38 -7.33 -2.69
N GLU A 156 4.68 -7.10 -2.85
CA GLU A 156 5.23 -5.91 -3.49
C GLU A 156 5.99 -6.34 -4.75
N VAL A 157 5.85 -5.57 -5.83
CA VAL A 157 6.61 -5.76 -7.07
C VAL A 157 7.28 -4.44 -7.39
N THR A 158 8.60 -4.44 -7.53
CA THR A 158 9.36 -3.28 -8.03
C THR A 158 10.03 -3.64 -9.35
N ARG A 159 10.64 -2.68 -10.05
CA ARG A 159 11.49 -2.99 -11.21
C ARG A 159 12.75 -3.71 -10.75
N GLY A 160 13.17 -4.73 -11.49
CA GLY A 160 14.48 -5.37 -11.32
C GLY A 160 15.61 -4.39 -11.64
N LYS A 161 16.78 -4.60 -11.03
CA LYS A 161 17.98 -3.78 -11.28
C LYS A 161 19.03 -4.52 -12.14
N ASP A 162 18.70 -5.73 -12.54
CA ASP A 162 19.57 -6.70 -13.21
C ASP A 162 19.27 -6.84 -14.70
N GLY A 163 18.43 -5.97 -15.25
CA GLY A 163 18.13 -5.90 -16.67
C GLY A 163 16.87 -5.10 -16.96
N ASP A 164 16.70 -4.74 -18.21
CA ASP A 164 15.47 -4.11 -18.70
C ASP A 164 14.33 -5.11 -18.62
N MET A 165 13.12 -4.59 -18.40
CA MET A 165 11.90 -5.42 -18.33
C MET A 165 11.95 -6.54 -17.28
N MET A 166 12.77 -6.40 -16.24
CA MET A 166 12.82 -7.32 -15.10
C MET A 166 11.86 -6.86 -13.99
N ALA A 167 11.30 -7.81 -13.25
CA ALA A 167 10.48 -7.56 -12.07
C ALA A 167 11.19 -8.06 -10.81
N HIS A 168 10.93 -7.42 -9.67
CA HIS A 168 11.43 -7.83 -8.37
C HIS A 168 10.25 -8.08 -7.41
N PRO A 169 9.53 -9.20 -7.58
CA PRO A 169 8.45 -9.56 -6.68
C PRO A 169 9.01 -10.04 -5.33
N HIS A 170 8.44 -9.54 -4.25
CA HIS A 170 8.78 -9.95 -2.90
C HIS A 170 7.55 -9.89 -1.98
N PHE A 171 7.63 -10.65 -0.90
CA PHE A 171 6.62 -10.63 0.15
C PHE A 171 7.15 -9.89 1.36
N HIS A 172 6.36 -8.97 1.88
CA HIS A 172 6.52 -8.46 3.24
C HIS A 172 5.52 -9.17 4.13
N ALA A 173 5.97 -9.67 5.28
CA ALA A 173 5.14 -10.34 6.25
C ALA A 173 5.42 -9.84 7.67
N LEU A 174 4.34 -9.56 8.38
CA LEU A 174 4.35 -9.32 9.81
C LEU A 174 3.82 -10.57 10.51
N LEU A 175 4.70 -11.25 11.24
CA LEU A 175 4.42 -12.51 11.91
C LEU A 175 4.21 -12.29 13.41
N LEU A 176 3.14 -12.84 13.95
CA LEU A 176 2.90 -12.92 15.38
C LEU A 176 3.38 -14.30 15.87
N VAL A 177 4.38 -14.28 16.76
CA VAL A 177 5.07 -15.48 17.28
C VAL A 177 4.88 -15.63 18.78
N GLN A 178 5.02 -16.86 19.29
CA GLN A 178 4.93 -17.15 20.72
C GLN A 178 6.05 -16.47 21.55
N SER A 179 5.82 -16.34 22.85
CA SER A 179 6.74 -15.72 23.81
C SER A 179 8.13 -16.34 23.84
N ASN A 180 8.23 -17.66 23.64
CA ASN A 180 9.47 -18.42 23.65
C ASN A 180 10.24 -18.42 22.31
N TYR A 181 9.77 -17.67 21.30
CA TYR A 181 10.42 -17.63 19.99
C TYR A 181 11.87 -17.14 20.08
N PHE A 182 12.15 -16.10 20.86
CA PHE A 182 13.51 -15.54 20.96
C PHE A 182 14.39 -16.25 22.00
N THR A 183 13.91 -17.32 22.64
CA THR A 183 14.66 -18.08 23.64
C THR A 183 14.96 -19.49 23.14
N THR A 184 13.94 -20.31 22.92
CA THR A 184 14.12 -21.74 22.58
C THR A 184 13.78 -22.09 21.15
N ASN A 185 12.89 -21.31 20.50
CA ASN A 185 12.36 -21.64 19.17
C ASN A 185 12.84 -20.68 18.07
N TYR A 186 13.98 -20.02 18.27
CA TYR A 186 14.46 -18.98 17.36
C TYR A 186 14.85 -19.59 16.01
N ILE A 187 14.32 -19.03 14.93
CA ILE A 187 14.72 -19.41 13.57
C ILE A 187 15.72 -18.36 13.09
N LYS A 188 16.97 -18.81 12.87
CA LYS A 188 18.05 -17.95 12.39
C LYS A 188 17.80 -17.52 10.95
N GLN A 189 18.48 -16.46 10.53
CA GLN A 189 18.41 -15.93 9.16
C GLN A 189 18.68 -17.03 8.10
N ASN A 190 19.73 -17.84 8.28
CA ASN A 190 20.06 -18.93 7.34
C ASN A 190 18.97 -20.00 7.31
N ASP A 191 18.42 -20.37 8.46
CA ASP A 191 17.32 -21.34 8.53
C ASP A 191 16.07 -20.83 7.79
N TRP A 192 15.78 -19.52 7.86
CA TRP A 192 14.70 -18.92 7.08
C TRP A 192 14.98 -18.98 5.57
N VAL A 193 16.22 -18.75 5.14
CA VAL A 193 16.64 -18.89 3.75
C VAL A 193 16.44 -20.34 3.27
N GLU A 194 16.92 -21.32 4.03
CA GLU A 194 16.77 -22.75 3.69
C GLU A 194 15.29 -23.18 3.65
N MET A 195 14.50 -22.75 4.64
CA MET A 195 13.07 -23.02 4.68
C MET A 195 12.36 -22.42 3.47
N TRP A 196 12.71 -21.19 3.08
CA TRP A 196 12.12 -20.52 1.93
C TRP A 196 12.58 -21.15 0.61
N GLN A 197 13.87 -21.44 0.44
CA GLN A 197 14.44 -22.14 -0.71
C GLN A 197 13.71 -23.47 -0.96
N LYS A 198 13.61 -24.31 0.08
CA LYS A 198 12.94 -25.60 0.02
C LYS A 198 11.45 -25.45 -0.30
N ALA A 199 10.80 -24.46 0.30
CA ALA A 199 9.41 -24.18 0.01
C ALA A 199 9.21 -23.66 -1.42
N LEU A 200 10.12 -22.85 -1.95
CA LEU A 200 10.09 -22.30 -3.31
C LEU A 200 10.47 -23.34 -4.37
N ARG A 201 11.21 -24.38 -3.98
CA ARG A 201 11.72 -25.48 -4.83
C ARG A 201 12.72 -24.96 -5.87
N VAL A 202 13.68 -24.18 -5.41
CA VAL A 202 14.76 -23.63 -6.24
C VAL A 202 16.11 -24.14 -5.78
N ASP A 203 17.06 -24.19 -6.70
CA ASP A 203 18.43 -24.67 -6.51
C ASP A 203 19.41 -23.58 -6.00
N TYR A 204 18.96 -22.33 -5.93
CA TYR A 204 19.71 -21.20 -5.38
C TYR A 204 19.20 -20.78 -4.00
N ALA A 205 20.05 -20.11 -3.21
CA ALA A 205 19.66 -19.50 -1.94
C ALA A 205 18.98 -18.13 -2.19
N PRO A 206 17.65 -17.99 -1.98
CA PRO A 206 16.95 -16.72 -2.17
C PRO A 206 17.31 -15.71 -1.08
N SER A 207 17.19 -14.42 -1.38
CA SER A 207 17.35 -13.37 -0.37
C SER A 207 16.15 -13.36 0.57
N VAL A 208 16.42 -13.38 1.87
CA VAL A 208 15.44 -13.27 2.93
C VAL A 208 15.92 -12.18 3.88
N ASN A 209 15.02 -11.47 4.54
CA ASN A 209 15.37 -10.56 5.62
C ASN A 209 14.41 -10.78 6.78
N VAL A 210 14.91 -11.24 7.92
CA VAL A 210 14.11 -11.44 9.14
C VAL A 210 14.59 -10.53 10.26
N LYS A 211 13.67 -9.80 10.88
CA LYS A 211 13.98 -8.86 11.96
C LYS A 211 12.98 -8.98 13.11
N ALA A 212 13.48 -9.05 14.33
CA ALA A 212 12.66 -8.87 15.52
C ALA A 212 12.11 -7.44 15.56
N VAL A 213 10.81 -7.29 15.78
CA VAL A 213 10.19 -5.99 16.04
C VAL A 213 10.36 -5.70 17.53
N LYS A 214 11.45 -4.99 17.87
CA LYS A 214 11.81 -4.68 19.25
C LYS A 214 10.84 -3.65 19.85
N PRO A 215 10.55 -3.71 21.16
CA PRO A 215 9.82 -2.61 21.81
C PRO A 215 10.54 -1.27 21.57
N PRO A 216 9.80 -0.14 21.54
CA PRO A 216 10.42 1.16 21.41
C PRO A 216 11.40 1.43 22.55
N LYS A 217 12.49 2.14 22.25
CA LYS A 217 13.30 2.76 23.30
C LYS A 217 12.54 3.97 23.87
N LYS A 218 12.89 4.38 25.10
CA LYS A 218 12.27 5.54 25.75
C LYS A 218 12.37 6.77 24.85
N GLY A 219 11.22 7.35 24.47
CA GLY A 219 11.14 8.53 23.59
C GLY A 219 11.11 8.24 22.08
N GLU A 220 11.15 6.98 21.64
CA GLU A 220 11.05 6.61 20.21
C GLU A 220 9.63 6.17 19.81
N LYS A 221 9.27 6.39 18.55
CA LYS A 221 8.05 5.82 17.94
C LYS A 221 8.08 4.29 18.01
N ASP A 222 6.92 3.66 18.22
CA ASP A 222 6.79 2.20 18.31
C ASP A 222 7.35 1.54 17.03
N ASN A 223 8.34 0.65 17.19
CA ASN A 223 8.93 -0.05 16.05
C ASN A 223 7.92 -0.99 15.39
N LEU A 224 6.88 -1.39 16.12
CA LEU A 224 5.75 -2.11 15.56
C LEU A 224 4.98 -1.24 14.57
N ASP A 225 4.79 0.04 14.83
CA ASP A 225 4.15 0.97 13.90
C ASP A 225 4.95 1.08 12.60
N LYS A 226 6.29 1.13 12.70
CA LYS A 226 7.18 1.11 11.53
C LYS A 226 7.03 -0.20 10.74
N ALA A 227 7.01 -1.34 11.42
CA ALA A 227 6.85 -2.64 10.78
C ALA A 227 5.46 -2.84 10.13
N ILE A 228 4.40 -2.33 10.76
CA ILE A 228 3.05 -2.28 10.21
C ILE A 228 3.03 -1.38 8.97
N CYS A 229 3.58 -0.17 9.08
CA CYS A 229 3.66 0.76 7.97
C CYS A 229 4.41 0.19 6.77
N GLU A 230 5.52 -0.53 7.01
CA GLU A 230 6.32 -1.24 6.01
C GLU A 230 5.55 -2.39 5.35
N THR A 231 4.90 -3.23 6.16
CA THR A 231 4.16 -4.40 5.66
C THR A 231 2.94 -3.95 4.84
N LEU A 232 2.26 -2.89 5.26
CA LEU A 232 1.05 -2.36 4.63
C LEU A 232 1.36 -1.15 3.73
N LYS A 233 2.46 -1.20 2.98
CA LYS A 233 2.79 -0.24 1.91
C LYS A 233 2.06 -0.57 0.61
N TYR A 234 2.36 0.24 -0.40
CA TYR A 234 1.92 0.04 -1.77
C TYR A 234 2.38 -1.30 -2.32
N SER A 235 1.54 -1.88 -3.17
CA SER A 235 1.89 -3.09 -3.93
C SER A 235 3.01 -2.85 -4.95
N VAL A 236 3.23 -1.61 -5.36
CA VAL A 236 4.29 -1.17 -6.27
C VAL A 236 4.60 0.28 -5.90
N LYS A 237 5.86 0.70 -5.94
CA LYS A 237 6.21 2.10 -5.68
C LYS A 237 5.78 2.99 -6.85
N PRO A 238 5.15 4.15 -6.61
CA PRO A 238 4.79 5.09 -7.68
C PRO A 238 5.96 5.46 -8.58
N SER A 239 7.17 5.62 -8.02
CA SER A 239 8.39 5.89 -8.77
C SER A 239 8.81 4.79 -9.73
N ASP A 240 8.49 3.52 -9.43
CA ASP A 240 8.76 2.41 -10.34
C ASP A 240 7.71 2.33 -11.45
N ILE A 241 6.47 2.73 -11.16
CA ILE A 241 5.39 2.78 -12.16
C ILE A 241 5.60 3.96 -13.13
N ALA A 242 5.99 5.12 -12.60
CA ALA A 242 6.04 6.37 -13.34
C ALA A 242 7.30 6.55 -14.20
N LYS A 243 8.17 5.53 -14.29
CA LYS A 243 9.26 5.53 -15.27
C LYS A 243 8.69 5.42 -16.68
N ASP A 244 9.12 6.33 -17.54
CA ASP A 244 8.64 6.51 -18.91
C ASP A 244 9.71 6.20 -19.97
N ASP A 245 10.90 5.79 -19.54
CA ASP A 245 12.02 5.36 -20.40
C ASP A 245 11.65 4.19 -21.33
N ASP A 246 10.68 3.36 -20.92
CA ASP A 246 10.13 2.24 -21.69
C ASP A 246 8.77 2.52 -22.33
N GLY A 247 8.33 3.79 -22.41
CA GLY A 247 7.01 4.14 -22.95
C GLY A 247 5.83 3.53 -22.19
N GLY A 248 6.04 3.07 -20.95
CA GLY A 248 5.03 2.42 -20.12
C GLY A 248 4.90 0.91 -20.34
N GLU A 249 5.72 0.28 -21.18
CA GLU A 249 5.63 -1.14 -21.51
C GLU A 249 5.69 -2.04 -20.27
N TRP A 250 6.58 -1.74 -19.32
CA TRP A 250 6.66 -2.53 -18.08
C TRP A 250 5.39 -2.40 -17.25
N LEU A 251 4.80 -1.19 -17.14
CA LEU A 251 3.53 -0.99 -16.45
C LEU A 251 2.41 -1.77 -17.11
N HIS A 252 2.34 -1.74 -18.44
CA HIS A 252 1.34 -2.47 -19.23
C HIS A 252 1.47 -3.98 -19.01
N GLU A 253 2.68 -4.54 -19.13
CA GLU A 253 2.93 -5.96 -18.92
C GLU A 253 2.60 -6.36 -17.48
N MET A 254 3.11 -5.60 -16.50
CA MET A 254 2.84 -5.82 -15.09
C MET A 254 1.33 -5.77 -14.80
N THR A 255 0.57 -4.91 -15.48
CA THR A 255 -0.89 -4.87 -15.41
C THR A 255 -1.55 -6.15 -15.92
N ARG A 256 -1.14 -6.68 -17.07
CA ARG A 256 -1.65 -7.98 -17.58
C ARG A 256 -1.32 -9.13 -16.64
N GLN A 257 -0.09 -9.16 -16.14
CA GLN A 257 0.43 -10.25 -15.31
C GLN A 257 -0.23 -10.32 -13.93
N THR A 258 -0.64 -9.17 -13.38
CA THR A 258 -1.19 -9.09 -12.02
C THR A 258 -2.71 -8.94 -11.98
N LEU A 259 -3.37 -8.93 -13.15
CA LEU A 259 -4.82 -8.86 -13.25
C LEU A 259 -5.49 -9.97 -12.42
N ASN A 260 -6.44 -9.58 -11.58
CA ASN A 260 -7.20 -10.44 -10.66
C ASN A 260 -6.36 -11.21 -9.61
N MET A 261 -5.11 -10.80 -9.38
CA MET A 261 -4.27 -11.41 -8.34
C MET A 261 -4.47 -10.75 -6.97
N ARG A 262 -4.62 -11.56 -5.93
CA ARG A 262 -4.73 -11.08 -4.56
C ARG A 262 -3.34 -10.78 -3.97
N PHE A 263 -3.13 -9.55 -3.50
CA PHE A 263 -1.82 -9.10 -3.00
C PHE A 263 -1.71 -9.08 -1.47
N ILE A 264 -2.81 -9.34 -0.75
CA ILE A 264 -2.82 -9.44 0.72
C ILE A 264 -3.33 -10.78 1.16
N ALA A 265 -2.64 -11.40 2.10
CA ALA A 265 -3.07 -12.61 2.78
C ALA A 265 -2.94 -12.43 4.30
N THR A 266 -3.92 -12.91 5.04
CA THR A 266 -3.89 -13.00 6.50
C THR A 266 -4.12 -14.44 6.93
N GLY A 267 -3.55 -14.84 8.07
CA GLY A 267 -3.66 -16.22 8.55
C GLY A 267 -3.42 -16.38 10.04
N GLY A 268 -3.79 -17.55 10.55
CA GLY A 268 -3.76 -17.86 11.98
C GLY A 268 -4.66 -16.91 12.78
N ILE A 269 -4.17 -16.43 13.92
CA ILE A 269 -4.84 -15.47 14.80
C ILE A 269 -5.23 -14.18 14.06
N LEU A 270 -4.45 -13.77 13.06
CA LEU A 270 -4.69 -12.53 12.30
C LEU A 270 -5.60 -12.73 11.09
N LYS A 271 -6.13 -13.94 10.88
CA LYS A 271 -7.04 -14.22 9.76
C LYS A 271 -8.27 -13.31 9.85
N GLY A 272 -8.57 -12.61 8.77
CA GLY A 272 -9.73 -11.72 8.70
C GLY A 272 -9.53 -10.32 9.29
N VAL A 273 -8.36 -10.00 9.87
CA VAL A 273 -8.07 -8.64 10.39
C VAL A 273 -8.18 -7.58 9.29
N LEU A 274 -7.80 -7.93 8.05
CA LEU A 274 -7.94 -7.06 6.88
C LEU A 274 -8.93 -7.67 5.90
N LYS A 275 -9.87 -6.84 5.42
CA LYS A 275 -10.81 -7.22 4.35
C LYS A 275 -10.08 -7.39 3.01
N PRO A 276 -10.57 -8.25 2.11
CA PRO A 276 -10.13 -8.29 0.72
C PRO A 276 -10.27 -6.94 0.02
N ASP A 277 -9.42 -6.70 -0.98
CA ASP A 277 -9.37 -5.42 -1.69
C ASP A 277 -10.68 -5.09 -2.40
N GLU A 278 -11.32 -6.12 -2.93
CA GLU A 278 -12.57 -6.04 -3.67
C GLU A 278 -13.76 -5.59 -2.79
N GLN A 279 -13.63 -5.75 -1.46
CA GLN A 279 -14.66 -5.38 -0.49
C GLN A 279 -14.47 -3.98 0.10
N VAL A 280 -13.35 -3.31 -0.21
CA VAL A 280 -13.09 -1.94 0.27
C VAL A 280 -14.04 -0.96 -0.43
N THR A 281 -14.71 -0.11 0.34
CA THR A 281 -15.68 0.88 -0.16
C THR A 281 -15.04 2.26 -0.42
N GLN A 282 -15.75 3.15 -1.14
CA GLN A 282 -15.29 4.54 -1.33
C GLN A 282 -15.18 5.26 0.02
N GLN A 283 -16.16 5.02 0.90
CA GLN A 283 -16.24 5.65 2.21
C GLN A 283 -15.10 5.20 3.13
N GLU A 284 -14.74 3.91 3.12
CA GLU A 284 -13.59 3.41 3.90
C GLU A 284 -12.26 4.01 3.40
N MET A 285 -12.10 4.23 2.09
CA MET A 285 -10.93 4.92 1.55
C MET A 285 -10.92 6.43 1.87
N LEU A 286 -12.10 7.04 2.02
CA LEU A 286 -12.28 8.44 2.37
C LEU A 286 -11.96 8.69 3.84
N THR A 287 -12.50 7.85 4.72
CA THR A 287 -12.36 7.96 6.18
C THR A 287 -11.82 6.64 6.76
N PRO A 288 -10.49 6.39 6.66
CA PRO A 288 -9.82 5.19 7.15
C PRO A 288 -10.12 4.79 8.61
N THR A 289 -10.37 5.76 9.49
CA THR A 289 -10.62 5.55 10.91
C THR A 289 -12.10 5.34 11.24
N GLY A 290 -13.02 5.63 10.30
CA GLY A 290 -14.47 5.56 10.52
C GLY A 290 -15.05 6.67 11.41
N GLU A 291 -14.22 7.58 11.93
CA GLU A 291 -14.66 8.72 12.76
C GLU A 291 -15.14 9.86 11.86
N ASP A 292 -16.45 10.03 11.73
CA ASP A 292 -17.04 11.17 11.04
C ASP A 292 -17.25 12.33 12.04
N GLU A 293 -16.18 13.08 12.32
CA GLU A 293 -16.16 14.14 13.34
C GLU A 293 -17.07 15.36 13.04
N ALA A 294 -17.90 15.36 11.98
CA ALA A 294 -18.69 16.54 11.62
C ALA A 294 -20.11 16.20 11.10
N PRO A 295 -21.14 17.01 11.45
CA PRO A 295 -22.50 16.89 10.93
C PRO A 295 -22.60 16.87 9.40
N THR A 296 -23.64 16.20 8.91
CA THR A 296 -23.89 15.88 7.49
C THR A 296 -24.10 17.12 6.60
N GLU A 297 -24.53 18.26 7.17
CA GLU A 297 -24.96 19.48 6.45
C GLU A 297 -24.11 20.73 6.77
N GLN A 298 -22.78 20.62 6.70
CA GLN A 298 -21.89 21.75 6.90
C GLN A 298 -21.18 22.14 5.61
N LYS A 299 -20.98 23.47 5.45
CA LYS A 299 -20.20 24.14 4.40
C LYS A 299 -19.05 23.25 3.91
N ARG A 300 -18.95 23.02 2.61
CA ARG A 300 -17.81 22.31 2.02
C ARG A 300 -16.99 23.27 1.19
N ILE A 301 -15.68 23.23 1.43
CA ILE A 301 -14.69 23.93 0.63
C ILE A 301 -14.18 22.95 -0.41
N GLY A 302 -14.43 23.26 -1.69
CA GLY A 302 -14.04 22.43 -2.82
C GLY A 302 -12.69 22.83 -3.37
N PHE A 303 -11.87 21.83 -3.72
CA PHE A 303 -10.61 22.01 -4.41
C PHE A 303 -10.56 21.09 -5.63
N ARG A 304 -10.08 21.62 -6.77
CA ARG A 304 -9.90 20.87 -8.02
C ARG A 304 -8.42 20.73 -8.34
N PHE A 305 -8.00 19.56 -8.79
CA PHE A 305 -6.63 19.37 -9.24
C PHE A 305 -6.40 20.04 -10.61
N TYR A 306 -5.29 20.76 -10.74
CA TYR A 306 -4.86 21.36 -11.99
C TYR A 306 -3.48 20.81 -12.38
N PRO A 307 -3.37 19.97 -13.43
CA PRO A 307 -2.11 19.34 -13.82
C PRO A 307 -0.96 20.31 -14.08
N HIS A 308 -1.24 21.47 -14.67
CA HIS A 308 -0.22 22.49 -14.96
C HIS A 308 0.43 23.10 -13.70
N HIS A 309 -0.27 23.05 -12.55
CA HIS A 309 0.29 23.43 -11.26
C HIS A 309 0.82 22.23 -10.47
N GLY A 310 0.40 21.01 -10.82
CA GLY A 310 0.63 19.80 -10.01
C GLY A 310 -0.03 19.89 -8.62
N ARG A 311 -1.03 20.75 -8.44
CA ARG A 311 -1.63 21.08 -7.14
C ARG A 311 -3.14 21.22 -7.19
N TYR A 312 -3.79 21.03 -6.05
CA TYR A 312 -5.21 21.34 -5.85
C TYR A 312 -5.44 22.84 -5.62
N VAL A 313 -6.32 23.43 -6.43
CA VAL A 313 -6.70 24.85 -6.38
C VAL A 313 -8.13 24.97 -5.85
N PHE A 314 -8.37 25.96 -5.00
CA PHE A 314 -9.71 26.31 -4.52
C PHE A 314 -10.69 26.47 -5.70
N SER A 315 -11.86 25.87 -5.58
CA SER A 315 -12.87 25.83 -6.63
C SER A 315 -14.21 26.35 -6.12
N PRO A 316 -14.61 27.58 -6.48
CA PRO A 316 -15.92 28.12 -6.12
C PRO A 316 -17.07 27.22 -6.59
N ALA A 317 -16.97 26.65 -7.80
CA ALA A 317 -17.97 25.76 -8.38
C ALA A 317 -18.21 24.46 -7.59
N HIS A 318 -17.25 24.05 -6.74
CA HIS A 318 -17.34 22.84 -5.92
C HIS A 318 -17.45 23.15 -4.43
N THR A 319 -17.59 24.43 -4.08
CA THR A 319 -17.73 24.93 -2.72
C THR A 319 -19.20 25.26 -2.46
N ASN A 320 -19.75 24.79 -1.35
CA ASN A 320 -21.03 25.25 -0.85
C ASN A 320 -20.83 25.91 0.51
N PHE A 321 -21.33 27.14 0.62
CA PHE A 321 -21.29 27.94 1.84
C PHE A 321 -22.54 27.77 2.69
#